data_AF-A0A9E3Q8W0-F1
#
_entry.id   AF-A0A9E3Q8W0-F1
#
_cell.length_a   1.000
_cell.length_b   1.000
_cell.length_c   1.000
_cell.angle_alpha   90.00
_cell.angle_beta   90.00
_cell.angle_gamma   90.00
#
_symmetry.space_group_name_H-M   'P 1'
#
loop_
_entity.id
_entity.type
_entity.pdbx_description
1 polymer ?
#
loop_
_entity_poly.entity_id
_entity_poly.type
_entity_poly.pdbx_seq_one_letter_code
_entity_poly.pdbx_strand_id
1 'polypeptide(L)'
;QQNRGLIDTKNIANGPAKLAQALGIKDTGLSGKILNKSSILLTQPDSVLKADEIITAPRIGITKAANMPWRFYIKGNPFISRI
;
A
#
# COMPACT_ATOMS: atom_id res chain seq x y z
N GLN A 1 -11.85 -8.56 3.55
CA GLN A 1 -12.65 -8.32 4.78
C GLN A 1 -12.34 -9.31 5.89
N GLN A 2 -12.14 -10.61 5.60
CA GLN A 2 -12.03 -11.69 6.60
C GLN A 2 -11.05 -11.43 7.77
N ASN A 3 -9.84 -10.90 7.51
CA ASN A 3 -8.84 -10.71 8.57
C ASN A 3 -9.00 -9.42 9.41
N ARG A 4 -9.83 -8.47 8.96
CA ARG A 4 -9.99 -7.15 9.59
C ARG A 4 -11.38 -6.93 10.20
N GLY A 5 -12.38 -7.72 9.80
CA GLY A 5 -13.75 -7.64 10.33
C GLY A 5 -14.45 -6.29 10.14
N LEU A 6 -14.02 -5.47 9.17
CA LEU A 6 -14.54 -4.11 8.96
C LEU A 6 -15.58 -4.05 7.83
N ILE A 7 -16.61 -3.24 8.06
CA ILE A 7 -17.65 -2.88 7.07
C ILE A 7 -17.17 -1.73 6.17
N ASP A 8 -16.43 -0.76 6.72
CA ASP A 8 -15.84 0.34 5.95
C ASP A 8 -14.70 -0.17 5.05
N THR A 9 -14.99 -0.30 3.77
CA THR A 9 -14.07 -0.81 2.75
C THR A 9 -12.86 0.10 2.55
N LYS A 10 -13.00 1.42 2.75
CA LYS A 10 -11.88 2.36 2.61
C LYS A 10 -10.82 2.14 3.68
N ASN A 11 -11.22 1.67 4.85
CA ASN A 11 -10.35 1.48 6.00
C ASN A 11 -9.68 0.09 6.06
N ILE A 12 -9.94 -0.80 5.09
CA ILE A 12 -9.40 -2.16 5.10
C ILE A 12 -7.87 -2.15 4.89
N ALA A 13 -7.38 -1.39 3.91
CA ALA A 13 -5.99 -1.44 3.47
C ALA A 13 -5.37 -0.04 3.22
N ASN A 14 -5.97 1.03 3.72
CA ASN A 14 -5.46 2.41 3.59
C ASN A 14 -4.28 2.72 4.53
N GLY A 15 -3.32 1.81 4.61
CA GLY A 15 -2.10 1.98 5.41
C GLY A 15 -1.24 0.72 5.42
N PRO A 16 0.07 0.84 5.62
CA PRO A 16 0.99 -0.29 5.50
C PRO A 16 0.67 -1.42 6.50
N ALA A 17 0.45 -1.08 7.78
CA ALA A 17 0.09 -2.07 8.79
C ALA A 17 -1.32 -2.65 8.57
N LYS A 18 -2.26 -1.85 8.07
CA LYS A 18 -3.63 -2.30 7.77
C LYS A 18 -3.65 -3.27 6.60
N LEU A 19 -2.88 -2.98 5.54
CA LEU A 19 -2.68 -3.88 4.41
C LEU A 19 -2.10 -5.23 4.85
N ALA A 20 -1.03 -5.20 5.66
CA ALA A 20 -0.42 -6.42 6.20
C ALA A 20 -1.44 -7.28 6.95
N GLN A 21 -2.20 -6.67 7.85
CA GLN A 21 -3.27 -7.36 8.60
C GLN A 21 -4.38 -7.88 7.67
N ALA A 22 -4.83 -7.08 6.71
CA ALA A 22 -5.86 -7.49 5.75
C ALA A 22 -5.43 -8.72 4.94
N LEU A 23 -4.15 -8.83 4.60
CA LEU A 23 -3.56 -9.97 3.90
C LEU A 23 -3.14 -11.13 4.83
N GLY A 24 -3.32 -11.00 6.14
CA GLY A 24 -2.94 -12.04 7.10
C GLY A 24 -1.44 -12.16 7.35
N ILE A 25 -0.66 -11.13 7.03
CA ILE A 25 0.76 -11.03 7.35
C ILE A 25 0.88 -10.60 8.81
N LYS A 26 1.17 -11.57 9.69
CA LYS A 26 1.16 -11.40 11.15
C LYS A 26 2.55 -11.21 11.76
N ASP A 27 3.58 -11.68 11.07
CA ASP A 27 4.95 -11.71 11.55
C ASP A 27 5.95 -11.51 10.39
N THR A 28 7.23 -11.68 10.69
CA THR A 28 8.33 -11.49 9.75
C THR A 28 8.66 -12.72 8.91
N GLY A 29 7.84 -13.79 8.92
CA GLY A 29 8.11 -15.05 8.22
C GLY A 29 8.22 -14.92 6.69
N LEU A 30 7.72 -13.82 6.12
CA LEU A 30 7.87 -13.48 4.70
C LEU A 30 9.13 -12.64 4.39
N SER A 31 9.86 -12.19 5.40
CA SER A 31 11.07 -11.38 5.22
C SER A 31 12.15 -12.20 4.50
N GLY A 32 12.76 -11.60 3.48
CA GLY A 32 13.77 -12.26 2.65
C GLY A 32 13.22 -13.31 1.67
N LYS A 33 11.91 -13.57 1.65
CA LYS A 33 11.29 -14.43 0.64
C LYS A 33 11.19 -13.72 -0.70
N ILE A 34 11.34 -14.48 -1.78
CA ILE A 34 11.20 -13.95 -3.14
C ILE A 34 9.70 -13.72 -3.42
N LEU A 35 9.35 -12.49 -3.82
CA LEU A 35 8.00 -12.16 -4.32
C LEU A 35 7.66 -13.04 -5.53
N ASN A 36 6.39 -13.42 -5.67
CA ASN A 36 5.90 -14.29 -6.74
C ASN A 36 6.42 -15.74 -6.71
N LYS A 37 7.21 -16.11 -5.70
CA LYS A 37 7.64 -17.51 -5.43
C LYS A 37 7.23 -17.98 -4.03
N SER A 38 6.35 -17.24 -3.37
CA SER A 38 5.83 -17.50 -2.03
C SER A 38 4.30 -17.33 -2.03
N SER A 39 3.69 -17.18 -0.86
CA SER A 39 2.24 -16.98 -0.71
C SER A 39 1.75 -15.59 -1.14
N ILE A 40 2.64 -14.68 -1.53
CA ILE A 40 2.29 -13.35 -2.05
C ILE A 40 2.68 -13.25 -3.52
N LEU A 41 1.70 -12.87 -4.32
CA LEU A 41 1.83 -12.66 -5.75
C LEU A 41 1.51 -11.19 -6.10
N LEU A 42 2.29 -10.63 -7.01
CA LEU A 42 2.03 -9.41 -7.74
C LEU A 42 1.69 -9.79 -9.18
N THR A 43 0.47 -9.46 -9.59
CA THR A 43 -0.02 -9.68 -10.95
C THR A 43 0.06 -8.40 -11.76
N GLN A 44 0.06 -8.52 -13.10
CA GLN A 44 -0.08 -7.32 -13.93
C GLN A 44 -1.45 -6.67 -13.69
N PRO A 45 -1.51 -5.33 -13.68
CA PRO A 45 -2.79 -4.63 -13.67
C PRO A 45 -3.48 -4.73 -15.03
N ASP A 46 -4.80 -4.59 -15.03
CA ASP A 46 -5.61 -4.61 -16.27
C ASP A 46 -5.32 -3.40 -17.19
N SER A 47 -4.75 -2.33 -16.63
CA SER A 47 -4.39 -1.12 -17.36
C SER A 47 -3.16 -0.43 -16.78
N VAL A 48 -2.47 0.33 -17.63
CA VAL A 48 -1.32 1.14 -17.24
C VAL A 48 -1.81 2.56 -16.92
N LEU A 49 -1.41 3.07 -15.76
CA LEU A 49 -1.69 4.46 -15.36
C LEU A 49 -0.78 5.44 -16.11
N LYS A 50 -1.35 6.57 -16.50
CA LYS A 50 -0.60 7.71 -17.05
C LYS A 50 0.13 8.46 -15.94
N ALA A 51 1.19 9.16 -16.32
CA ALA A 51 2.01 9.90 -15.37
C ALA A 51 1.23 11.01 -14.63
N ASP A 52 0.25 11.65 -15.28
CA ASP A 52 -0.61 12.68 -14.70
C ASP A 52 -1.67 12.15 -13.72
N GLU A 53 -1.84 10.82 -13.66
CA GLU A 53 -2.65 10.11 -12.68
C GLU A 53 -1.88 9.79 -11.39
N ILE A 54 -0.56 10.02 -11.36
CA ILE A 54 0.31 9.75 -10.21
C ILE A 54 0.71 11.06 -9.53
N ILE A 55 0.42 11.14 -8.24
CA ILE A 55 0.87 12.23 -7.37
C ILE A 55 2.16 11.83 -6.66
N THR A 56 3.13 12.74 -6.66
CA THR A 56 4.34 12.65 -5.86
C THR A 56 4.20 13.51 -4.61
N ALA A 57 4.55 12.99 -3.44
CA ALA A 57 4.42 13.69 -2.17
C ALA A 57 5.54 13.31 -1.20
N PRO A 58 5.72 14.08 -0.12
CA PRO A 58 6.50 13.67 1.04
C PRO A 58 6.08 12.31 1.62
N ARG A 59 7.05 11.56 2.13
CA ARG A 59 6.80 10.34 2.90
C ARG A 59 6.25 10.69 4.30
N ILE A 60 5.48 9.78 4.87
CA ILE A 60 4.79 9.98 6.15
C ILE A 60 5.62 9.34 7.28
N GLY A 61 5.75 10.04 8.42
CA GLY A 61 6.35 9.48 9.64
C GLY A 61 7.88 9.41 9.64
N ILE A 62 8.55 10.27 8.87
CA ILE A 62 10.01 10.36 8.82
C ILE A 62 10.49 11.77 9.17
N THR A 63 11.68 11.86 9.75
CA THR A 63 12.33 13.15 10.06
C THR A 63 13.46 13.50 9.09
N LYS A 64 14.13 12.49 8.52
CA LYS A 64 15.21 12.68 7.54
C LYS A 64 14.68 12.72 6.11
N ALA A 65 15.14 13.68 5.31
CA ALA A 65 14.65 13.90 3.95
C ALA A 65 13.11 14.04 3.88
N ALA A 66 12.53 14.69 4.90
CA ALA A 66 11.08 14.76 5.09
C ALA A 66 10.36 15.48 3.95
N ASN A 67 11.03 16.39 3.23
CA ASN A 67 10.44 17.15 2.13
C ASN A 67 10.61 16.49 0.75
N MET A 68 11.31 15.34 0.66
CA MET A 68 11.56 14.70 -0.63
C MET A 68 10.30 14.01 -1.17
N PRO A 69 9.99 14.14 -2.48
CA PRO A 69 8.78 13.64 -3.10
C PRO A 69 8.88 12.13 -3.42
N TRP A 70 9.20 11.31 -2.42
CA TRP A 70 9.44 9.87 -2.58
C TRP A 70 8.26 8.99 -2.16
N ARG A 71 7.06 9.57 -2.07
CA ARG A 71 5.81 8.83 -1.94
C ARG A 71 4.98 9.04 -3.19
N PHE A 72 4.50 7.95 -3.76
CA PHE A 72 3.69 7.95 -4.99
C PHE A 72 2.30 7.40 -4.67
N TYR A 73 1.26 8.02 -5.19
CA TYR A 73 -0.11 7.51 -5.07
C TYR A 73 -1.00 7.97 -6.24
N ILE A 74 -2.11 7.26 -6.46
CA ILE A 74 -3.05 7.54 -7.54
C ILE A 74 -3.90 8.76 -7.17
N LYS A 75 -3.97 9.75 -8.06
CA LYS A 75 -4.75 10.98 -7.92
C LYS A 75 -6.23 10.64 -7.69
N GLY A 76 -6.84 11.27 -6.68
CA GLY A 76 -8.28 11.10 -6.38
C GLY A 76 -8.68 9.73 -5.84
N ASN A 77 -7.72 8.82 -5.56
CA ASN A 77 -8.04 7.48 -5.08
C ASN A 77 -8.51 7.52 -3.60
N PRO A 78 -9.73 7.05 -3.27
CA PRO A 78 -10.30 7.15 -1.93
C PRO A 78 -9.69 6.16 -0.92
N PHE A 79 -8.83 5.24 -1.36
CA PHE A 79 -8.17 4.25 -0.53
C PHE A 79 -6.80 4.70 -0.02
N ILE A 80 -6.38 5.94 -0.35
CA ILE A 80 -5.11 6.50 0.12
C ILE A 80 -5.19 6.90 1.60
N SER A 81 -4.12 6.58 2.34
CA SER A 81 -4.05 6.75 3.79
C SER A 81 -4.03 8.22 4.24
N ARG A 82 -3.24 9.05 3.55
CA ARG A 82 -3.14 10.50 3.69
C ARG A 82 -2.78 11.10 2.35
N ILE A 83 -3.42 12.21 2.00
CA ILE A 83 -3.07 13.03 0.83
C ILE A 83 -1.79 13.79 1.14
#